data_AF-A0A2M6ZP86-F1
#
_entry.id   AF-A0A2M6ZP86-F1
#
_cell.length_a   1.000
_cell.length_b   1.000
_cell.length_c   1.000
_cell.angle_alpha   90.00
_cell.angle_beta   90.00
_cell.angle_gamma   90.00
#
_symmetry.space_group_name_H-M   'P 1'
#
loop_
_entity.id
_entity.type
_entity.pdbx_description
1 polymer ?
#
loop_
_entity_poly.entity_id
_entity_poly.type
_entity_poly.pdbx_seq_one_letter_code
_entity_poly.pdbx_strand_id
1 'polypeptide(L)'
;MLGRLKQGLLRTKDALIKKVEHVVRKAVAIDEEFYETLEETLLLSDVGVKTSTAIVDRIREAYRAEKPTERDALLELVRRCISEILIEGCQAADLSFPPGLNVVMIT
;
A
#
# COMPACT_ATOMS: atom_id res chain seq x y z
N MET A 1 -11.12 -12.57 19.39
CA MET A 1 -10.60 -11.18 19.46
C MET A 1 -9.71 -10.85 18.25
N LEU A 2 -8.64 -11.61 17.99
CA LEU A 2 -7.74 -11.41 16.83
C LEU A 2 -8.43 -11.47 15.45
N GLY A 3 -9.49 -12.28 15.31
CA GLY A 3 -10.25 -12.37 14.05
C GLY A 3 -10.89 -11.05 13.60
N ARG A 4 -11.38 -10.22 14.53
CA ARG A 4 -11.98 -8.91 14.21
C ARG A 4 -10.91 -7.88 13.82
N LEU A 5 -9.78 -7.88 14.50
CA LEU A 5 -8.61 -7.06 14.15
C LEU A 5 -8.10 -7.40 12.75
N LYS A 6 -7.92 -8.69 12.46
CA LYS A 6 -7.50 -9.19 11.14
C LYS A 6 -8.50 -8.80 10.04
N GLN A 7 -9.80 -8.91 10.30
CA GLN A 7 -10.83 -8.48 9.35
C GLN A 7 -10.85 -6.97 9.12
N GLY A 8 -10.66 -6.15 10.16
CA GLY A 8 -10.53 -4.70 10.03
C GLY A 8 -9.35 -4.31 9.15
N LEU A 9 -8.17 -4.89 9.43
CA LEU A 9 -6.96 -4.62 8.67
C LEU A 9 -7.05 -5.09 7.20
N LEU A 10 -7.72 -6.22 6.96
CA LEU A 10 -8.03 -6.70 5.62
C LEU A 10 -8.89 -5.70 4.84
N ARG A 11 -9.91 -5.10 5.48
CA ARG A 11 -10.78 -4.10 4.83
C ARG A 11 -10.01 -2.83 4.44
N THR A 12 -9.13 -2.34 5.33
CA THR A 12 -8.31 -1.16 5.06
C THR A 12 -7.32 -1.43 3.92
N LYS A 13 -6.66 -2.60 3.93
CA LYS A 13 -5.81 -3.05 2.83
C LYS A 13 -6.58 -3.11 1.51
N ASP A 14 -7.75 -3.75 1.49
CA ASP A 14 -8.54 -3.89 0.27
C ASP A 14 -9.02 -2.53 -0.27
N ALA A 15 -9.39 -1.59 0.62
CA ALA A 15 -9.78 -0.24 0.23
C ALA A 15 -8.62 0.55 -0.40
N LEU A 16 -7.43 0.49 0.20
CA LEU A 16 -6.21 1.09 -0.34
C LEU A 16 -5.91 0.55 -1.74
N ILE A 17 -5.89 -0.78 -1.87
CA ILE A 17 -5.57 -1.44 -3.13
C ILE A 17 -6.58 -1.07 -4.22
N LYS A 18 -7.89 -1.01 -3.92
CA LYS A 18 -8.90 -0.59 -4.90
C LYS A 18 -8.69 0.83 -5.42
N LYS A 19 -8.29 1.78 -4.55
CA LYS A 19 -7.98 3.15 -4.97
C LYS A 19 -6.77 3.18 -5.90
N VAL A 20 -5.73 2.43 -5.58
CA VAL A 20 -4.53 2.32 -6.42
C VAL A 20 -4.84 1.64 -7.75
N GLU A 21 -5.61 0.55 -7.75
CA GLU A 21 -6.05 -0.13 -8.97
C GLU A 21 -6.83 0.81 -9.90
N HIS A 22 -7.63 1.72 -9.34
CA HIS A 22 -8.37 2.72 -10.11
C HIS A 22 -7.44 3.73 -10.80
N VAL A 23 -6.40 4.21 -10.12
CA VAL A 23 -5.39 5.12 -10.71
C VAL A 23 -4.69 4.43 -11.87
N VAL A 24 -4.21 3.19 -11.66
CA VAL A 24 -3.52 2.41 -12.69
C VAL A 24 -4.41 2.11 -13.89
N ARG A 25 -5.69 1.78 -13.68
CA ARG A 25 -6.63 1.51 -14.79
C ARG A 25 -7.01 2.76 -15.58
N LYS A 26 -6.94 3.95 -14.97
CA LYS A 26 -7.21 5.23 -15.62
C LYS A 26 -5.99 5.80 -16.36
N ALA A 27 -4.79 5.37 -16.00
CA ALA A 27 -3.57 5.83 -16.63
C ALA A 27 -3.59 5.57 -18.15
N VAL A 28 -3.30 6.61 -18.92
CA VAL A 28 -3.09 6.56 -20.37
C VAL A 28 -1.63 6.25 -20.68
N ALA A 29 -0.72 6.83 -19.89
CA ALA A 29 0.71 6.60 -19.93
C ALA A 29 1.25 6.47 -18.50
N ILE A 30 2.43 5.86 -18.36
CA ILE A 30 3.15 5.73 -17.10
C ILE A 30 4.28 6.77 -17.12
N ASP A 31 3.92 8.00 -16.78
CA ASP A 31 4.77 9.19 -16.75
C ASP A 31 4.77 9.82 -15.35
N GLU A 32 5.33 11.02 -15.21
CA GLU A 32 5.40 11.69 -13.90
C GLU A 32 4.02 12.07 -13.36
N GLU A 33 3.04 12.41 -14.20
CA GLU A 33 1.67 12.71 -13.76
C GLU A 33 1.01 11.48 -13.13
N PHE A 34 1.25 10.28 -13.71
CA PHE A 34 0.81 9.03 -13.11
C PHE A 34 1.41 8.80 -11.71
N TYR A 35 2.72 9.02 -11.55
CA TYR A 35 3.41 8.80 -10.27
C TYR A 35 2.96 9.80 -9.21
N GLU A 36 2.76 11.08 -9.58
CA GLU A 36 2.23 12.11 -8.68
C GLU A 36 0.81 11.78 -8.21
N THR A 37 -0.08 11.41 -9.14
CA THR A 37 -1.46 11.01 -8.81
C THR A 37 -1.49 9.80 -7.89
N LEU A 38 -0.59 8.84 -8.11
CA LEU A 38 -0.45 7.66 -7.27
C LEU A 38 0.02 8.04 -5.85
N GLU A 39 1.01 8.91 -5.72
CA GLU A 39 1.50 9.39 -4.44
C GLU A 39 0.40 10.13 -3.65
N GLU A 40 -0.32 11.04 -4.29
CA GLU A 40 -1.44 11.76 -3.70
C GLU A 40 -2.52 10.79 -3.20
N THR A 41 -2.85 9.77 -3.99
CA THR A 41 -3.83 8.75 -3.61
C THR A 41 -3.41 7.97 -2.37
N LEU A 42 -2.11 7.67 -2.23
CA LEU A 42 -1.56 6.99 -1.05
C LEU A 42 -1.59 7.92 0.18
N LEU A 43 -1.23 9.19 0.02
CA LEU A 43 -1.31 10.20 1.07
C LEU A 43 -2.73 10.36 1.63
N LEU A 44 -3.73 10.44 0.74
CA LEU A 44 -5.15 10.52 1.08
C LEU A 44 -5.73 9.22 1.67
N SER A 45 -4.91 8.16 1.77
CA SER A 45 -5.30 6.85 2.30
C SER A 45 -4.56 6.51 3.59
N ASP A 46 -4.09 7.53 4.33
CA ASP A 46 -3.45 7.40 5.65
C ASP A 46 -2.13 6.61 5.64
N VAL A 47 -1.46 6.51 4.48
CA VAL A 47 -0.14 5.82 4.36
C VAL A 47 1.00 6.70 4.89
N GLY A 48 0.85 8.02 4.79
CA GLY A 48 1.82 9.02 5.24
C GLY A 48 2.95 9.26 4.23
N VAL A 49 3.53 10.47 4.28
CA VAL A 49 4.48 10.99 3.27
C VAL A 49 5.64 10.05 2.98
N LYS A 50 6.40 9.66 4.02
CA LYS A 50 7.60 8.83 3.85
C LYS A 50 7.29 7.50 3.14
N THR A 51 6.21 6.85 3.54
CA THR A 51 5.82 5.54 3.00
C THR A 51 5.25 5.68 1.59
N SER A 52 4.44 6.72 1.32
CA SER A 52 3.92 7.01 -0.02
C SER A 52 5.05 7.22 -1.02
N THR A 53 6.03 8.06 -0.70
CA THR A 53 7.20 8.31 -1.56
C THR A 53 7.99 7.02 -1.80
N ALA A 54 8.27 6.24 -0.74
CA ALA A 54 8.99 4.97 -0.87
C ALA A 54 8.25 3.95 -1.77
N ILE A 55 6.91 3.90 -1.70
CA ILE A 55 6.09 3.05 -2.58
C ILE A 55 6.23 3.48 -4.04
N VAL A 56 6.08 4.77 -4.32
CA VAL A 56 6.15 5.30 -5.69
C VAL A 56 7.54 5.09 -6.29
N ASP A 57 8.60 5.32 -5.52
CA ASP A 57 9.97 5.09 -5.97
C ASP A 57 10.24 3.61 -6.29
N ARG A 58 9.79 2.69 -5.42
CA ARG A 58 9.91 1.24 -5.67
C ARG A 58 9.15 0.82 -6.93
N ILE A 59 7.94 1.35 -7.15
CA ILE A 59 7.16 1.08 -8.35
C ILE A 59 7.88 1.61 -9.59
N ARG A 60 8.45 2.82 -9.52
CA ARG A 60 9.21 3.44 -10.62
C ARG A 60 10.44 2.61 -10.98
N GLU A 61 11.18 2.12 -9.99
CA GLU A 61 12.33 1.22 -10.20
C GLU A 61 11.92 -0.13 -10.81
N ALA A 62 10.90 -0.78 -10.25
CA ALA A 62 10.39 -2.07 -10.73
C ALA A 62 9.84 -1.94 -12.17
N TYR A 63 9.12 -0.87 -12.48
CA TYR A 63 8.61 -0.62 -13.83
C TYR A 63 9.75 -0.47 -14.85
N ARG A 64 10.85 0.22 -14.49
CA ARG A 64 12.02 0.37 -15.36
C ARG A 64 12.73 -0.96 -15.61
N ALA A 65 12.74 -1.86 -14.62
CA ALA A 65 13.37 -3.16 -14.70
C ALA A 65 12.53 -4.17 -15.51
N GLU A 66 11.23 -4.27 -15.22
CA GLU A 66 10.35 -5.31 -15.76
C GLU A 66 9.61 -4.88 -17.03
N LYS A 67 9.37 -3.57 -17.20
CA LYS A 67 8.67 -2.97 -18.36
C LYS A 67 7.39 -3.73 -18.75
N PRO A 68 6.43 -3.89 -17.82
CA PRO A 68 5.19 -4.58 -18.12
C PRO A 68 4.45 -3.88 -19.27
N THR A 69 4.08 -4.64 -20.30
CA THR A 69 3.37 -4.13 -21.48
C THR A 69 1.85 -4.18 -21.33
N GLU A 70 1.37 -5.01 -20.41
CA GLU A 70 -0.05 -5.21 -20.15
C GLU A 70 -0.47 -4.59 -18.83
N ARG A 71 -1.71 -4.08 -18.78
CA ARG A 71 -2.24 -3.43 -17.57
C ARG A 71 -2.31 -4.36 -16.37
N ASP A 72 -2.68 -5.62 -16.57
CA ASP A 72 -2.80 -6.55 -15.46
C ASP A 72 -1.42 -6.88 -14.87
N ALA A 73 -0.38 -6.98 -15.70
CA ALA A 73 1.00 -7.10 -15.24
C ALA A 73 1.48 -5.86 -14.46
N LEU A 74 1.11 -4.66 -14.91
CA LEU A 74 1.40 -3.43 -14.16
C LEU A 74 0.67 -3.40 -12.80
N LEU A 75 -0.60 -3.82 -12.76
CA LEU A 75 -1.37 -3.91 -11.52
C LEU A 75 -0.74 -4.91 -10.54
N GLU A 76 -0.28 -6.07 -11.03
CA GLU A 76 0.44 -7.04 -10.20
C GLU A 76 1.75 -6.47 -9.65
N LEU A 77 2.53 -5.77 -10.48
CA LEU A 77 3.76 -5.11 -10.07
C LEU A 77 3.49 -4.10 -8.94
N VAL A 78 2.49 -3.22 -9.11
CA VAL A 78 2.11 -2.24 -8.10
C VAL A 78 1.66 -2.92 -6.79
N ARG A 79 0.80 -3.95 -6.89
CA ARG A 79 0.35 -4.73 -5.73
C ARG A 79 1.51 -5.36 -4.97
N ARG A 80 2.49 -5.89 -5.70
CA ARG A 80 3.67 -6.52 -5.14
C ARG A 80 4.54 -5.50 -4.40
N CYS A 81 4.87 -4.37 -5.02
CA CYS A 81 5.68 -3.32 -4.38
C CYS A 81 5.05 -2.79 -3.08
N ILE A 82 3.74 -2.54 -3.08
CA ILE A 82 3.02 -2.12 -1.86
C ILE A 82 3.10 -3.20 -0.79
N SER A 83 2.90 -4.47 -1.15
CA SER A 83 2.94 -5.58 -0.21
C SER A 83 4.33 -5.77 0.40
N GLU A 84 5.39 -5.66 -0.41
CA GLU A 84 6.78 -5.74 0.04
C GLU A 84 7.08 -4.67 1.09
N ILE A 85 6.75 -3.39 0.82
CA ILE A 85 7.00 -2.28 1.74
C ILE A 85 6.21 -2.44 3.05
N LEU A 86 4.96 -2.88 2.97
CA LEU A 86 4.15 -3.12 4.17
C LEU A 86 4.72 -4.26 5.02
N ILE A 87 5.31 -5.29 4.40
CA ILE A 87 5.97 -6.40 5.11
C ILE A 87 7.31 -5.95 5.71
N GLU A 88 8.12 -5.22 4.96
CA GLU A 88 9.41 -4.66 5.42
C GLU A 88 9.21 -3.73 6.64
N GLY A 89 8.14 -2.93 6.63
CA GLY A 89 7.78 -2.06 7.75
C GLY A 89 7.17 -2.80 8.96
N CYS A 90 6.74 -4.06 8.80
CA CYS A 90 6.26 -4.89 9.90
C CYS A 90 7.44 -5.45 10.70
N GLN A 91 8.05 -4.62 11.53
CA GLN A 91 8.83 -5.14 12.66
C GLN A 91 7.85 -5.81 13.62
N ALA A 92 8.07 -7.09 13.95
CA ALA A 92 7.25 -7.78 14.94
C ALA A 92 7.39 -7.04 16.28
N ALA A 93 6.45 -6.15 16.56
CA ALA A 93 6.32 -5.58 17.90
C ALA A 93 5.89 -6.73 18.81
N ASP A 94 6.73 -7.05 19.79
CA ASP A 94 6.30 -7.94 20.86
C ASP A 94 5.16 -7.23 21.60
N LEU A 95 3.92 -7.65 21.32
CA LEU A 95 2.72 -7.08 21.91
C LEU A 95 2.60 -7.59 23.35
N SER A 96 3.48 -7.10 24.22
CA SER A 96 3.41 -7.37 25.65
C SER A 96 2.38 -6.44 26.28
N PHE A 97 1.18 -6.96 26.53
CA PHE A 97 0.15 -6.23 27.26
C PHE A 97 0.36 -6.43 28.77
N PRO A 98 0.68 -5.37 29.54
CA PRO A 98 0.78 -5.49 30.99
C PRO A 98 -0.57 -5.89 31.61
N PRO A 99 -0.57 -6.50 32.81
CA PRO A 99 -1.81 -6.87 33.49
C PRO A 99 -2.66 -5.62 33.76
N GLY A 100 -3.91 -5.63 33.30
CA GLY A 100 -4.84 -4.50 33.39
C GLY A 100 -5.77 -4.39 32.17
N LEU A 101 -6.58 -3.34 32.13
CA LEU A 101 -7.42 -3.03 30.98
C LEU A 101 -6.56 -2.40 29.87
N ASN A 102 -6.42 -3.12 28.75
CA ASN A 102 -5.70 -2.65 27.58
C ASN A 102 -6.72 -2.25 26.50
N VAL A 103 -6.65 -1.02 26.00
CA VAL A 103 -7.51 -0.52 24.91
C VAL A 103 -6.67 -0.39 23.65
N VAL A 104 -7.06 -1.10 22.60
CA VAL A 104 -6.45 -1.01 21.27
C VAL A 104 -7.49 -0.38 20.34
N MET A 105 -7.26 0.87 19.94
CA MET A 105 -8.09 1.51 18.92
C MET A 105 -7.64 1.05 17.53
N ILE A 106 -8.62 0.67 16.72
CA ILE A 106 -8.45 0.36 15.31
C ILE A 106 -9.42 1.31 14.61
N THR A 107 -8.88 2.26 13.86
CA THR A 107 -9.65 3.22 13.04
C THR A 107 -10.00 2.60 11.69
#